data_AF-A0AAV2Q7R9-F1
#
_entry.id   AF-A0AAV2Q7R9-F1
#
_cell.length_a   1.000
_cell.length_b   1.000
_cell.length_c   1.000
_cell.angle_alpha   90.00
_cell.angle_beta   90.00
_cell.angle_gamma   90.00
#
_symmetry.space_group_name_H-M   'P 1'
#
loop_
_entity.id
_entity.type
_entity.pdbx_description
1 polymer ?
#
loop_
_entity_poly.entity_id
_entity_poly.type
_entity_poly.pdbx_seq_one_letter_code
_entity_poly.pdbx_strand_id
1 'polypeptide(L)'
;CHTHRSLSSSFKVLDLTVTMSTDMSKRLYDAARKGDFQAVKAALENGADINWGNPNDEGRTPLWIASHEGRELVIKKLLASGADINKANNRGHTPLWVANNWGKGDNEAVVDILKEAGGRE
;
A
#
# COMPACT_ATOMS: atom_id res chain seq x y z
N CYS A 1 -38.60 -19.04 -35.07
CA CYS A 1 -38.36 -18.78 -33.63
C CYS A 1 -36.87 -18.46 -33.42
N HIS A 2 -36.48 -17.20 -33.66
CA HIS A 2 -35.12 -16.72 -33.43
C HIS A 2 -35.13 -15.81 -32.20
N THR A 3 -34.56 -16.28 -31.10
CA THR A 3 -34.10 -15.40 -30.03
C THR A 3 -32.58 -15.41 -30.02
N HIS A 4 -32.05 -14.57 -30.90
CA HIS A 4 -30.71 -14.00 -30.76
C HIS A 4 -30.72 -13.18 -29.47
N ARG A 5 -29.97 -13.58 -28.45
CA ARG A 5 -29.54 -12.65 -27.40
C ARG A 5 -28.03 -12.76 -27.31
N SER A 6 -27.39 -11.87 -28.06
CA SER A 6 -25.99 -11.53 -27.93
C SER A 6 -25.65 -11.37 -26.45
N LEU A 7 -24.86 -12.29 -25.90
CA LEU A 7 -24.07 -11.99 -24.72
C LEU A 7 -22.90 -11.15 -25.25
N SER A 8 -23.03 -9.84 -25.07
CA SER A 8 -22.09 -8.85 -25.59
C SER A 8 -20.68 -9.17 -25.12
N SER A 9 -19.77 -9.26 -26.09
CA SER A 9 -18.32 -9.24 -25.95
C SER A 9 -17.79 -7.89 -25.42
N SER A 10 -18.50 -7.27 -24.49
CA SER A 10 -18.26 -5.90 -23.99
C SER A 10 -18.04 -5.82 -22.48
N PHE A 11 -18.15 -6.92 -21.73
CA PHE A 11 -17.94 -6.91 -20.28
C PHE A 11 -16.50 -7.28 -19.83
N LYS A 12 -15.57 -7.48 -20.77
CA LYS A 12 -14.19 -7.91 -20.45
C LYS A 12 -13.11 -6.87 -20.70
N VAL A 13 -13.46 -5.70 -21.26
CA VAL A 13 -12.48 -4.63 -21.55
C VAL A 13 -12.30 -3.62 -20.39
N LEU A 14 -13.26 -3.53 -19.45
CA LEU A 14 -13.10 -2.68 -18.25
C LEU A 14 -12.34 -3.39 -17.10
N ASP A 15 -12.29 -4.72 -17.09
CA ASP A 15 -11.62 -5.49 -16.02
C ASP A 15 -10.09 -5.50 -16.19
N LEU A 16 -9.58 -5.48 -17.43
CA LEU A 16 -8.13 -5.52 -17.69
C LEU A 16 -7.38 -4.24 -17.31
N THR A 17 -7.99 -3.06 -17.43
CA THR A 17 -7.34 -1.80 -17.03
C THR A 17 -7.35 -1.61 -15.52
N VAL A 18 -8.42 -2.05 -14.84
CA VAL A 18 -8.53 -1.99 -13.37
C VAL A 18 -7.61 -3.04 -12.71
N THR A 19 -7.52 -4.25 -13.26
CA THR A 19 -6.62 -5.30 -12.73
C THR A 19 -5.13 -4.92 -12.84
N MET A 20 -4.70 -4.29 -13.94
CA MET A 20 -3.33 -3.76 -14.10
C MET A 20 -2.99 -2.69 -13.05
N SER A 21 -3.92 -1.77 -12.74
CA SER A 21 -3.73 -0.75 -11.69
C SER A 21 -3.63 -1.35 -10.28
N THR A 22 -4.41 -2.41 -10.00
CA THR A 22 -4.32 -3.12 -8.72
C THR A 22 -3.05 -3.97 -8.61
N ASP A 23 -2.52 -4.48 -9.72
CA ASP A 23 -1.27 -5.26 -9.74
C ASP A 23 -0.07 -4.40 -9.34
N MET A 24 0.06 -3.19 -9.90
CA MET A 24 1.18 -2.29 -9.55
C MET A 24 1.13 -1.83 -8.09
N SER A 25 -0.06 -1.54 -7.59
CA SER A 25 -0.25 -1.16 -6.17
C SER A 25 0.02 -2.33 -5.22
N LYS A 26 -0.35 -3.55 -5.63
CA LYS A 26 0.04 -4.78 -4.94
C LYS A 26 1.55 -5.01 -4.96
N ARG A 27 2.22 -4.76 -6.09
CA ARG A 27 3.68 -4.84 -6.20
C ARG A 27 4.37 -3.83 -5.28
N LEU A 28 3.85 -2.61 -5.18
CA LEU A 28 4.31 -1.61 -4.21
C LEU A 28 4.18 -2.14 -2.77
N TYR A 29 3.03 -2.73 -2.43
CA TYR A 29 2.79 -3.32 -1.11
C TYR A 29 3.78 -4.45 -0.79
N ASP A 30 3.99 -5.39 -1.72
CA ASP A 30 4.95 -6.49 -1.55
C ASP A 30 6.39 -6.00 -1.44
N ALA A 31 6.77 -5.00 -2.25
CA ALA A 31 8.08 -4.36 -2.17
C ALA A 31 8.29 -3.66 -0.83
N ALA A 32 7.27 -2.96 -0.34
CA ALA A 32 7.30 -2.27 0.94
C ALA A 32 7.46 -3.24 2.11
N ARG A 33 6.75 -4.38 2.07
CA ARG A 33 6.90 -5.46 3.06
C ARG A 33 8.33 -6.03 3.08
N LYS A 34 8.91 -6.28 1.90
CA LYS A 34 10.28 -6.81 1.77
C LYS A 34 11.37 -5.78 2.10
N GLY A 35 11.06 -4.49 2.08
CA GLY A 35 12.05 -3.42 2.19
C GLY A 35 12.80 -3.15 0.89
N ASP A 36 12.27 -3.57 -0.26
CA ASP A 36 12.93 -3.41 -1.56
C ASP A 36 12.71 -1.99 -2.11
N PHE A 37 13.67 -1.12 -1.82
CA PHE A 37 13.65 0.29 -2.22
C PHE A 37 13.56 0.49 -3.73
N GLN A 38 14.23 -0.35 -4.53
CA GLN A 38 14.25 -0.21 -5.99
C GLN A 38 12.88 -0.59 -6.56
N ALA A 39 12.29 -1.68 -6.07
CA ALA A 39 10.95 -2.08 -6.48
C ALA A 39 9.88 -1.07 -6.05
N VAL A 40 10.00 -0.47 -4.86
CA VAL A 40 9.12 0.63 -4.41
C VAL A 40 9.21 1.82 -5.35
N LYS A 41 10.43 2.26 -5.69
CA LYS A 41 10.65 3.38 -6.61
C LYS A 41 10.05 3.10 -7.98
N ALA A 42 10.34 1.93 -8.55
CA ALA A 42 9.80 1.54 -9.84
C ALA A 42 8.27 1.49 -9.83
N ALA A 43 7.65 0.94 -8.78
CA ALA A 43 6.19 0.88 -8.68
C ALA A 43 5.56 2.29 -8.64
N LEU A 44 6.14 3.21 -7.87
CA LEU A 44 5.69 4.62 -7.82
C LEU A 44 5.85 5.33 -9.18
N GLU A 45 6.97 5.12 -9.87
CA GLU A 45 7.20 5.69 -11.21
C GLU A 45 6.23 5.15 -12.27
N ASN A 46 5.73 3.93 -12.08
CA ASN A 46 4.71 3.32 -12.93
C ASN A 46 3.27 3.68 -12.51
N GLY A 47 3.08 4.61 -11.57
CA GLY A 47 1.76 5.07 -11.15
C GLY A 47 1.02 4.14 -10.20
N ALA A 48 1.74 3.34 -9.41
CA ALA A 48 1.13 2.60 -8.30
C ALA A 48 0.46 3.55 -7.30
N ASP A 49 -0.71 3.17 -6.80
CA ASP A 49 -1.38 3.94 -5.75
C ASP A 49 -0.66 3.72 -4.40
N ILE A 50 -0.08 4.79 -3.89
CA ILE A 50 0.71 4.81 -2.66
C ILE A 50 -0.14 4.56 -1.40
N ASN A 51 -1.43 4.89 -1.46
CA ASN A 51 -2.38 4.74 -0.37
C ASN A 51 -3.31 3.55 -0.59
N TRP A 52 -2.95 2.67 -1.52
CA TRP A 52 -3.73 1.48 -1.83
C TRP A 52 -3.85 0.57 -0.61
N GLY A 53 -5.09 0.36 -0.15
CA GLY A 53 -5.38 -0.60 0.91
C GLY A 53 -5.51 -2.00 0.34
N ASN A 54 -4.64 -2.93 0.76
CA ASN A 54 -4.71 -4.31 0.29
C ASN A 54 -6.00 -5.00 0.80
N PRO A 55 -6.93 -5.39 -0.09
CA PRO A 55 -8.20 -5.99 0.34
C PRO A 55 -8.03 -7.36 1.01
N ASN A 56 -6.93 -8.08 0.73
CA ASN A 56 -6.65 -9.38 1.34
C ASN A 56 -5.99 -9.26 2.72
N ASP A 57 -5.43 -8.09 3.03
CA ASP A 57 -4.66 -7.80 4.23
C ASP A 57 -5.36 -6.73 5.07
N GLU A 58 -6.69 -6.80 5.16
CA GLU A 58 -7.48 -5.92 6.03
C GLU A 58 -7.32 -4.41 5.70
N GLY A 59 -7.10 -4.07 4.43
CA GLY A 59 -6.93 -2.69 3.99
C GLY A 59 -5.60 -2.05 4.42
N ARG A 60 -4.60 -2.84 4.79
CA ARG A 60 -3.25 -2.33 5.12
C ARG A 60 -2.63 -1.64 3.90
N THR A 61 -2.06 -0.47 4.13
CA THR A 61 -1.36 0.32 3.11
C THR A 61 0.11 -0.10 2.98
N PRO A 62 0.80 0.25 1.88
CA PRO A 62 2.25 0.09 1.75
C PRO A 62 3.03 0.73 2.91
N LEU A 63 2.56 1.89 3.39
CA LEU A 63 3.16 2.55 4.55
C LEU A 63 2.95 1.75 5.82
N TRP A 64 1.73 1.25 6.07
CA TRP A 64 1.42 0.42 7.24
C TRP A 64 2.33 -0.81 7.34
N ILE A 65 2.49 -1.55 6.22
CA ILE A 65 3.30 -2.78 6.23
C ILE A 65 4.80 -2.48 6.34
N ALA A 66 5.27 -1.37 5.75
CA ALA A 66 6.65 -0.92 5.92
C ALA A 66 6.93 -0.54 7.37
N SER A 67 5.98 0.11 8.05
CA SER A 67 6.07 0.46 9.47
C SER A 67 6.08 -0.75 10.39
N HIS A 68 5.24 -1.75 10.12
CA HIS A 68 5.25 -3.02 10.85
C HIS A 68 6.59 -3.76 10.71
N GLU A 69 7.12 -3.82 9.48
CA GLU A 69 8.37 -4.54 9.15
C GLU A 69 9.66 -3.74 9.43
N GLY A 70 9.57 -2.51 9.96
CA GLY A 70 10.76 -1.73 10.32
C GLY A 70 11.53 -1.14 9.13
N ARG A 71 10.88 -0.93 7.97
CA ARG A 71 11.57 -0.57 6.71
C ARG A 71 11.80 0.94 6.57
N GLU A 72 12.69 1.51 7.39
CA GLU A 72 12.97 2.96 7.44
C GLU A 72 13.16 3.64 6.08
N LEU A 73 14.03 3.08 5.21
CA LEU A 73 14.33 3.66 3.90
C LEU A 73 13.11 3.71 2.98
N VAL A 74 12.28 2.67 3.05
CA VAL A 74 11.03 2.61 2.29
C VAL A 74 10.03 3.62 2.84
N ILE A 75 9.89 3.72 4.17
CA ILE A 75 8.99 4.67 4.83
C ILE A 75 9.33 6.09 4.42
N LYS A 76 10.61 6.48 4.51
CA LYS A 76 11.07 7.82 4.07
C LYS A 76 10.70 8.09 2.61
N LYS A 77 10.86 7.09 1.73
CA LYS A 77 10.50 7.24 0.31
C LYS A 77 9.00 7.37 0.09
N LEU A 78 8.19 6.59 0.79
CA LEU A 78 6.74 6.66 0.71
C LEU A 78 6.22 8.01 1.21
N LEU A 79 6.72 8.49 2.35
CA LEU A 79 6.39 9.82 2.89
C LEU A 79 6.81 10.94 1.92
N ALA A 80 8.02 10.88 1.38
CA ALA A 80 8.49 11.83 0.37
C ALA A 80 7.64 11.81 -0.92
N SER A 81 6.94 10.72 -1.19
CA SER A 81 6.06 10.56 -2.36
C SER A 81 4.59 10.89 -2.04
N GLY A 82 4.29 11.41 -0.83
CA GLY A 82 2.94 11.84 -0.44
C GLY A 82 2.05 10.73 0.13
N ALA A 83 2.63 9.67 0.69
CA ALA A 83 1.85 8.67 1.42
C ALA A 83 1.09 9.30 2.59
N ASP A 84 -0.15 8.88 2.78
CA ASP A 84 -0.98 9.32 3.90
C ASP A 84 -0.53 8.60 5.18
N ILE A 85 0.15 9.35 6.04
CA ILE A 85 0.74 8.85 7.27
C ILE A 85 -0.30 8.42 8.32
N ASN A 86 -1.52 8.96 8.24
CA ASN A 86 -2.60 8.67 9.18
C ASN A 86 -3.61 7.67 8.61
N LYS A 87 -3.33 7.08 7.44
CA LYS A 87 -4.24 6.13 6.82
C LYS A 87 -4.30 4.84 7.62
N ALA A 88 -5.37 4.70 8.39
CA ALA A 88 -5.67 3.51 9.14
C ALA A 88 -6.11 2.36 8.22
N ASN A 89 -5.80 1.13 8.64
CA ASN A 89 -6.35 -0.08 8.03
C ASN A 89 -7.84 -0.27 8.39
N ASN A 90 -8.47 -1.35 7.94
CA ASN A 90 -9.88 -1.64 8.21
C ASN A 90 -10.18 -1.89 9.70
N ARG A 91 -9.16 -2.12 10.53
CA ARG A 91 -9.29 -2.24 11.99
C ARG A 91 -9.15 -0.91 12.73
N GLY A 92 -8.87 0.17 12.02
CA GLY A 92 -8.60 1.47 12.62
C GLY A 92 -7.16 1.64 13.13
N HIS A 93 -6.23 0.72 12.81
CA HIS A 93 -4.84 0.83 13.24
C HIS A 93 -4.05 1.68 12.26
N THR A 94 -3.44 2.76 12.76
CA THR A 94 -2.55 3.64 12.01
C THR A 94 -1.14 3.03 11.84
N PRO A 95 -0.34 3.49 10.86
CA PRO A 95 1.06 3.08 10.70
C PRO A 95 1.90 3.34 11.95
N LEU A 96 1.62 4.42 12.69
CA LEU A 96 2.29 4.73 13.95
C LEU A 96 1.88 3.74 15.05
N TRP A 97 0.59 3.46 15.19
CA TRP A 97 0.09 2.50 16.17
C TRP A 97 0.72 1.11 15.98
N VAL A 98 0.81 0.62 14.74
CA VAL A 98 1.42 -0.70 14.47
C VAL A 98 2.93 -0.69 14.72
N ALA A 99 3.65 0.39 14.39
CA ALA A 99 5.08 0.49 14.68
C ALA A 99 5.37 0.42 16.18
N ASN A 100 4.51 1.04 17.00
CA ASN A 100 4.65 1.09 18.46
C ASN A 100 4.24 -0.22 19.14
N ASN A 101 3.16 -0.86 18.68
CA ASN A 101 2.59 -2.04 19.37
C ASN A 101 3.10 -3.37 18.80
N TRP A 102 3.23 -3.47 17.47
CA TRP A 102 3.51 -4.72 16.75
C TRP A 102 4.76 -4.62 15.86
N GLY A 103 5.61 -3.60 16.09
CA GLY A 103 6.83 -3.45 15.34
C GLY A 103 7.76 -4.66 15.50
N LYS A 104 8.23 -5.22 14.39
CA LYS A 104 9.26 -6.26 14.42
C LYS A 104 10.64 -5.65 14.72
N GLY A 105 11.15 -5.85 15.93
CA GLY A 105 12.52 -5.47 16.32
C GLY A 105 12.64 -4.02 16.83
N ASP A 106 13.82 -3.43 16.70
CA ASP A 106 14.16 -2.06 17.10
C ASP A 106 13.51 -1.01 16.17
N ASN A 107 12.19 -0.98 16.09
CA ASN A 107 11.43 -0.05 15.26
C ASN A 107 11.33 1.37 15.85
N GLU A 108 12.14 1.68 16.85
CA GLU A 108 12.19 3.00 17.51
C GLU A 108 12.47 4.11 16.49
N ALA A 109 13.44 3.89 15.59
CA ALA A 109 13.73 4.82 14.50
C ALA A 109 12.53 5.06 13.58
N VAL A 110 11.72 4.03 13.31
CA VAL A 110 10.49 4.16 12.50
C VAL A 110 9.43 4.98 13.23
N VAL A 111 9.28 4.76 14.52
CA VAL A 111 8.35 5.53 15.36
C VAL A 111 8.73 7.00 15.36
N ASP A 112 10.02 7.33 15.49
CA ASP A 112 10.50 8.72 15.44
C ASP A 112 10.25 9.35 14.06
N ILE A 113 10.59 8.66 12.97
CA ILE A 113 10.31 9.14 11.60
C ILE A 113 8.83 9.45 11.41
N LEU A 114 7.94 8.57 11.89
CA LEU A 114 6.50 8.76 11.74
C LEU A 114 5.97 9.89 12.62
N LYS A 115 6.48 10.04 13.85
CA LYS A 115 6.13 11.15 14.74
C LYS A 115 6.60 12.49 14.16
N GLU A 116 7.82 12.56 13.66
CA GLU A 116 8.39 13.74 13.00
C GLU A 116 7.58 14.15 11.75
N ALA A 117 7.11 13.16 10.99
CA ALA A 117 6.25 13.38 9.84
C ALA A 117 4.78 13.72 10.20
N GLY A 118 4.44 13.80 11.50
CA GLY A 118 3.11 14.19 11.99
C GLY A 118 2.08 13.07 12.07
N GLY A 119 2.54 11.81 12.11
CA GLY A 119 1.72 10.64 12.36
C GLY A 119 1.06 10.69 13.73
N ARG A 120 -0.20 10.29 13.79
CA ARG A 120 -1.01 10.20 15.02
C ARG A 120 -1.49 8.77 15.20
N GLU A 121 -1.71 8.39 16.46
CA GLU A 121 -2.23 7.05 16.82
C GLU A 121 -3.71 6.91 16.51
#